data_AF-A0A0D5CDU1-F1
#
_entry.id   AF-A0A0D5CDU1-F1
#
_cell.length_a   1.000
_cell.length_b   1.000
_cell.length_c   1.000
_cell.angle_alpha   90.00
_cell.angle_beta   90.00
_cell.angle_gamma   90.00
#
_symmetry.space_group_name_H-M   'P 1'
#
loop_
_entity.id
_entity.type
_entity.pdbx_description
1 polymer ?
#
loop_
_entity_poly.entity_id
_entity_poly.type
_entity_poly.pdbx_seq_one_letter_code
_entity_poly.pdbx_strand_id
1 'polypeptide(L)' 'MYAALWRVLPGPVWVRLLIVLVLLAAILFSLVTWVFPWVDSIVNTQEVTVHQ' A
#
# COMPACT_ATOMS: atom_id res chain seq x y z
N MET A 1 30.52 8.54 7.95
CA MET A 1 29.34 9.34 7.53
C MET A 1 28.15 8.50 7.02
N TYR A 2 28.26 7.16 6.87
CA TYR A 2 27.10 6.25 6.67
C TYR A 2 26.53 5.65 7.98
N ALA A 3 27.26 5.79 9.08
CA ALA A 3 26.88 5.21 10.38
C ALA A 3 25.68 5.89 11.07
N ALA A 4 25.39 7.16 10.73
CA ALA A 4 24.23 7.87 11.28
C ALA A 4 22.91 7.30 10.76
N LEU A 5 22.85 6.94 9.47
CA LEU A 5 21.67 6.30 8.86
C LEU A 5 21.39 4.90 9.43
N TRP A 6 22.44 4.17 9.79
CA TRP A 6 22.33 2.84 10.39
C TRP A 6 22.01 2.86 11.89
N ARG A 7 22.05 4.01 12.56
CA ARG A 7 21.69 4.17 13.99
C ARG A 7 20.24 4.61 14.22
N VAL A 8 19.56 5.17 13.21
CA VAL A 8 18.15 5.61 13.32
C VAL A 8 17.17 4.45 13.23
N LEU A 9 17.54 3.36 12.57
CA LEU A 9 16.69 2.17 12.47
C LEU A 9 17.05 1.19 13.60
N PRO A 10 16.22 1.06 14.66
CA PRO A 10 16.47 0.11 15.74
C PRO A 10 16.25 -1.32 15.24
N GLY A 11 17.27 -2.16 15.39
CA GLY A 11 17.16 -3.61 15.20
C GLY A 11 17.95 -4.17 14.01
N PRO A 12 18.17 -5.50 14.02
CA PRO A 12 18.88 -6.24 12.96
C PRO A 12 18.21 -6.06 11.59
N VAL A 13 18.95 -6.31 10.51
CA VAL A 13 18.50 -6.16 9.11
C VAL A 13 17.11 -6.77 8.86
N TRP A 14 16.80 -7.89 9.51
CA TRP A 14 15.51 -8.56 9.48
C TRP A 14 14.33 -7.71 9.99
N VAL A 15 14.52 -6.93 11.07
CA VAL A 15 13.47 -6.06 11.63
C VAL A 15 13.14 -4.94 10.66
N ARG A 16 14.15 -4.36 10.00
CA ARG A 16 13.95 -3.33 8.97
C ARG A 16 13.16 -3.88 7.79
N LEU A 17 13.49 -5.09 7.35
CA LEU A 17 12.82 -5.77 6.25
C LEU A 17 11.35 -6.04 6.59
N LEU A 18 11.06 -6.46 7.83
CA LEU A 18 9.71 -6.66 8.33
C LEU A 18 8.91 -5.34 8.35
N ILE A 19 9.50 -4.24 8.83
CA ILE A 19 8.87 -2.91 8.85
C ILE A 19 8.53 -2.45 7.42
N VAL A 20 9.47 -2.57 6.48
CA VAL A 20 9.23 -2.21 5.08
C VAL A 20 8.12 -3.07 4.48
N LEU A 21 8.12 -4.38 4.75
CA LEU A 21 7.10 -5.29 4.27
C LEU A 21 5.71 -4.96 4.83
N VAL A 22 5.62 -4.62 6.11
CA VAL A 22 4.36 -4.17 6.74
C VAL A 22 3.89 -2.84 6.15
N LEU A 23 4.79 -1.88 5.94
CA LEU A 23 4.44 -0.62 5.27
C LEU A 23 3.92 -0.86 3.86
N LEU A 24 4.56 -1.74 3.11
CA LEU A 24 4.16 -2.07 1.75
C LEU A 24 2.80 -2.79 1.73
N ALA A 25 2.57 -3.72 2.66
CA ALA A 25 1.27 -4.36 2.86
C ALA A 25 0.18 -3.35 3.26
N ALA A 26 0.49 -2.40 4.15
CA ALA A 26 -0.44 -1.35 4.55
C ALA A 26 -0.82 -0.42 3.38
N ILE A 27 0.14 -0.07 2.53
CA ILE A 27 -0.11 0.71 1.31
C ILE A 27 -1.01 -0.06 0.36
N LEU A 28 -0.67 -1.33 0.06
CA LEU A 28 -1.49 -2.18 -0.82
C LEU A 28 -2.91 -2.38 -0.27
N PHE A 29 -3.03 -2.66 1.03
CA PHE A 29 -4.31 -2.79 1.70
C PHE A 29 -5.13 -1.51 1.57
N SER A 30 -4.50 -0.34 1.78
CA SER A 30 -5.18 0.95 1.69
C SER A 30 -5.63 1.26 0.26
N LEU A 31 -4.79 0.92 -0.72
CA LEU A 31 -5.11 1.07 -2.14
C LEU A 31 -6.31 0.21 -2.53
N VAL A 32 -6.35 -1.06 -2.11
CA VAL A 32 -7.44 -1.98 -2.47
C VAL A 32 -8.74 -1.65 -1.74
N THR A 33 -8.68 -1.26 -0.46
CA THR A 33 -9.89 -1.06 0.35
C THR A 33 -10.51 0.31 0.21
N TRP A 34 -9.71 1.36 -0.03
CA TRP A 34 -10.22 2.74 -0.15
C TRP A 34 -10.04 3.34 -1.54
N VAL A 35 -8.85 3.24 -2.11
CA VAL A 35 -8.56 3.93 -3.39
C VAL A 35 -9.26 3.23 -4.55
N PHE A 36 -9.26 1.91 -4.59
CA PHE A 36 -9.90 1.15 -5.65
C PHE A 36 -11.41 1.40 -5.72
N PRO A 37 -12.21 1.29 -4.64
CA PRO A 37 -13.64 1.62 -4.69
C PRO A 37 -13.91 3.08 -5.06
N TRP A 38 -13.06 4.00 -4.60
CA TRP A 38 -13.18 5.41 -4.97
C TRP A 38 -12.95 5.62 -6.47
N VAL A 39 -11.91 5.02 -7.05
CA VAL A 39 -11.63 5.07 -8.49
C VAL A 39 -12.74 4.35 -9.28
N ASP A 40 -13.19 3.19 -8.82
CA ASP A 40 -14.26 2.41 -9.44
C ASP A 40 -15.56 3.23 -9.53
N SER A 41 -15.90 3.99 -8.48
CA SER A 41 -17.07 4.87 -8.48
C SER A 41 -17.02 5.99 -9.54
N ILE A 42 -15.83 6.34 -10.03
CA ILE A 42 -15.63 7.34 -11.08
C ILE A 42 -15.61 6.66 -12.45
N VAL A 43 -14.89 5.54 -12.56
CA VAL A 43 -14.64 4.84 -13.83
C VAL A 43 -15.85 3.99 -14.27
N ASN A 44 -16.48 3.24 -13.36
CA ASN A 44 -17.64 2.38 -13.62
C ASN A 44 -18.98 3.11 -13.44
N THR A 45 -19.01 4.42 -13.73
CA THR A 45 -20.26 5.20 -13.76
C THR A 45 -21.12 4.88 -15.00
N GLN A 46 -20.56 4.20 -16.00
CA GLN A 46 -21.28 3.79 -17.20
C GLN A 46 -22.05 2.49 -16.93
N GLU A 47 -23.38 2.57 -16.89
CA GLU A 47 -24.27 1.43 -16.70
C GLU A 47 -23.90 0.29 -17.68
N VAL A 48 -23.50 -0.85 -17.14
CA VAL A 48 -23.36 -2.08 -17.91
C VAL A 48 -24.79 -2.57 -18.22
N THR A 49 -25.41 -2.01 -19.26
CA THR A 49 -26.70 -2.48 -19.77
C THR A 49 -26.51 -3.83 -20.48
N VAL A 50 -26.32 -4.91 -19.72
CA VAL A 50 -26.61 -6.25 -20.22
C VAL A 50 -28.13 -6.43 -20.08
N HIS A 51 -28.84 -6.01 -21.13
CA HIS A 51 -30.22 -6.44 -21.33
C HIS A 51 -30.19 -7.94 -21.63
N GLN A 52 -30.62 -8.75 -20.65
CA GLN A 52 -30.95 -10.16 -20.86
C GLN A 52 -32.43 -10.29 -21.22
#